data_AF-A0A0P7XSS5-F1
#
_entry.id   AF-A0A0P7XSS5-F1
#
_cell.length_a   1.000
_cell.length_b   1.000
_cell.length_c   1.000
_cell.angle_alpha   90.00
_cell.angle_beta   90.00
_cell.angle_gamma   90.00
#
_symmetry.space_group_name_H-M   'P 1'
#
loop_
_entity.id
_entity.type
_entity.pdbx_description
1 polymer ?
#
loop_
_entity_poly.entity_id
_entity_poly.type
_entity_poly.pdbx_seq_one_letter_code
_entity_poly.pdbx_strand_id
1 'polypeptide(L)'
;MQLRGVPDLKGLEYQPQNFRDLYETELGQEIWNFMKRPENVVRMETATFLERAAVEPLAPGLLTEFGPDVGEDRIKQMIGHMARQIMEAIGYEIERPGLRITRESLFSSAARYRKPGDDRDRSMKITREQREAWKQKTASSPFNRWLDRKVKQPGGSLDLDQLYAVARQYGIEKRYDHLNPGQQRMTIGIMLRKAVPEADYADA
;
A
#
# COMPACT_ATOMS: atom_id res chain seq x y z
N MET A 1 17.48 -9.23 -26.65
CA MET A 1 18.01 -9.95 -25.46
C MET A 1 16.85 -10.68 -24.81
N GLN A 2 16.82 -12.01 -24.80
CA GLN A 2 15.81 -12.77 -24.05
C GLN A 2 16.23 -12.80 -22.57
N LEU A 3 15.44 -12.18 -21.69
CA LEU A 3 15.64 -12.31 -20.25
C LEU A 3 15.27 -13.74 -19.84
N ARG A 4 16.22 -14.50 -19.28
CA ARG A 4 15.98 -15.88 -18.84
C ARG A 4 14.84 -15.91 -17.83
N GLY A 5 13.83 -16.75 -18.08
CA GLY A 5 12.71 -17.00 -17.15
C GLY A 5 11.42 -16.22 -17.43
N VAL A 6 11.40 -15.28 -18.37
CA VAL A 6 10.16 -14.59 -18.79
C VAL A 6 9.53 -15.37 -19.95
N PRO A 7 8.24 -15.76 -19.87
CA PRO A 7 7.56 -16.45 -20.97
C PRO A 7 7.59 -15.63 -22.27
N ASP A 8 7.78 -16.29 -23.41
CA ASP A 8 7.71 -15.63 -24.71
C ASP A 8 6.26 -15.27 -25.05
N LEU A 9 5.93 -13.98 -25.00
CA LEU A 9 4.60 -13.44 -25.30
C LEU A 9 4.42 -13.04 -26.76
N LYS A 10 5.37 -13.36 -27.67
CA LYS A 10 5.26 -12.99 -29.09
C LYS A 10 3.96 -13.51 -29.73
N GLY A 11 3.56 -14.73 -29.39
CA GLY A 11 2.32 -15.34 -29.88
C GLY A 11 1.05 -14.95 -29.12
N LEU A 12 1.14 -14.11 -28.07
CA LEU A 12 -0.03 -13.66 -27.34
C LEU A 12 -0.73 -12.53 -28.12
N GLU A 13 -1.94 -12.83 -28.57
CA GLU A 13 -2.85 -11.88 -29.19
C GLU A 13 -3.78 -11.26 -28.15
N TYR A 14 -4.00 -9.94 -28.24
CA TYR A 14 -4.94 -9.27 -27.37
C TYR A 14 -6.38 -9.57 -27.79
N GLN A 15 -7.21 -9.93 -26.82
CA GLN A 15 -8.65 -10.07 -27.02
C GLN A 15 -9.36 -8.80 -26.52
N PRO A 16 -9.64 -7.79 -27.35
CA PRO A 16 -10.01 -6.45 -26.86
C PRO A 16 -11.42 -6.36 -26.27
N GLN A 17 -12.34 -7.26 -26.63
CA GLN A 17 -13.74 -7.22 -26.19
C GLN A 17 -14.35 -5.82 -26.39
N ASN A 18 -14.79 -5.16 -25.32
CA ASN A 18 -15.41 -3.83 -25.34
C ASN A 18 -14.43 -2.67 -25.62
N PHE A 19 -13.12 -2.96 -25.74
CA PHE A 19 -12.09 -1.99 -26.08
C PHE A 19 -11.64 -2.08 -27.55
N ARG A 20 -12.38 -2.78 -28.41
CA ARG A 20 -12.02 -2.97 -29.82
C ARG A 20 -11.79 -1.64 -30.53
N ASP A 21 -12.67 -0.67 -30.29
CA ASP A 21 -12.59 0.69 -30.83
C ASP A 21 -11.28 1.39 -30.48
N LEU A 22 -10.80 1.22 -29.24
CA LEU A 22 -9.50 1.76 -28.82
C LEU A 22 -8.33 0.95 -29.37
N TYR A 23 -8.42 -0.38 -29.35
CA TYR A 23 -7.33 -1.26 -29.77
C TYR A 23 -7.06 -1.19 -31.27
N GLU A 24 -8.07 -0.94 -32.10
CA GLU A 24 -7.89 -0.81 -33.55
C GLU A 24 -7.13 0.46 -33.96
N THR A 25 -6.93 1.41 -33.03
CA THR A 25 -6.08 2.59 -33.24
C THR A 25 -4.59 2.25 -33.17
N GLU A 26 -3.74 3.09 -33.76
CA GLU A 26 -2.27 2.97 -33.66
C GLU A 26 -1.81 2.98 -32.19
N LEU A 27 -2.28 3.96 -31.41
CA LEU A 27 -1.99 4.06 -29.98
C LEU A 27 -2.35 2.77 -29.21
N GLY A 28 -3.52 2.19 -29.47
CA GLY A 28 -3.96 0.96 -28.81
C GLY A 28 -3.05 -0.24 -29.11
N GLN A 29 -2.60 -0.39 -30.35
CA GLN A 29 -1.68 -1.46 -30.76
C GLN A 29 -0.28 -1.23 -30.19
N GLU A 30 0.20 0.01 -30.19
CA GLU A 30 1.49 0.36 -29.60
C GLU A 30 1.53 0.14 -28.10
N ILE A 31 0.47 0.48 -27.37
CA ILE A 31 0.33 0.18 -25.94
C ILE A 31 0.40 -1.34 -25.71
N TRP A 32 -0.29 -2.15 -26.51
CA TRP A 32 -0.21 -3.61 -26.38
C TRP A 32 1.22 -4.12 -26.58
N ASN A 33 1.92 -3.61 -27.60
CA ASN A 33 3.30 -3.95 -27.88
C ASN A 33 4.24 -3.52 -26.74
N PHE A 34 4.03 -2.32 -26.19
CA PHE A 34 4.73 -1.82 -25.00
C PHE A 34 4.52 -2.77 -23.81
N MET A 35 3.27 -3.13 -23.50
CA MET A 35 2.94 -3.98 -22.36
C MET A 35 3.61 -5.36 -22.42
N LYS A 36 3.74 -5.93 -23.63
CA LYS A 36 4.38 -7.23 -23.87
C LYS A 36 5.91 -7.22 -23.82
N ARG A 37 6.56 -6.05 -23.75
CA ARG A 37 8.03 -5.99 -23.69
C ARG A 37 8.54 -6.76 -22.47
N PRO A 38 9.61 -7.56 -22.58
CA PRO A 38 10.09 -8.40 -21.49
C PRO A 38 10.33 -7.64 -20.18
N GLU A 39 10.88 -6.43 -20.24
CA GLU A 39 11.11 -5.57 -19.08
C GLU A 39 9.82 -5.10 -18.41
N ASN A 40 8.73 -4.92 -19.17
CA ASN A 40 7.43 -4.52 -18.63
C ASN A 40 6.71 -5.71 -17.99
N VAL A 41 6.85 -6.91 -18.56
CA VAL A 41 6.39 -8.15 -17.93
C VAL A 41 7.11 -8.37 -16.60
N VAL A 42 8.44 -8.23 -16.56
CA VAL A 42 9.23 -8.34 -15.32
C VAL A 42 8.79 -7.30 -14.27
N ARG A 43 8.48 -6.07 -14.68
CA ARG A 43 7.93 -5.05 -13.77
C ARG A 43 6.59 -5.47 -13.17
N MET A 44 5.68 -6.02 -13.98
CA MET A 44 4.38 -6.52 -13.50
C MET A 44 4.53 -7.68 -12.52
N GLU A 45 5.41 -8.65 -12.82
CA GLU A 45 5.72 -9.76 -11.91
C GLU A 45 6.34 -9.27 -10.59
N THR A 46 7.27 -8.31 -10.68
CA THR A 46 7.93 -7.72 -9.50
C THR A 46 6.94 -6.98 -8.63
N ALA A 47 6.06 -6.15 -9.22
CA ALA A 47 5.00 -5.47 -8.47
C ALA A 47 4.07 -6.48 -7.78
N THR A 48 3.72 -7.56 -8.48
CA THR A 48 2.92 -8.66 -7.93
C THR A 48 3.61 -9.33 -6.75
N PHE A 49 4.90 -9.66 -6.86
CA PHE A 49 5.70 -10.23 -5.78
C PHE A 49 5.77 -9.31 -4.53
N LEU A 50 5.77 -8.00 -4.75
CA LEU A 50 5.75 -6.95 -3.72
C LEU A 50 4.33 -6.59 -3.24
N GLU A 51 3.32 -7.36 -3.62
CA GLU A 51 1.92 -7.18 -3.23
C GLU A 51 1.30 -5.84 -3.69
N ARG A 52 1.82 -5.28 -4.78
CA ARG A 52 1.34 -4.04 -5.43
C ARG A 52 0.51 -4.35 -6.67
N ALA A 53 -0.14 -3.33 -7.21
CA ALA A 53 -0.90 -3.47 -8.45
C ALA A 53 0.06 -3.62 -9.65
N ALA A 54 -0.24 -4.56 -10.55
CA ALA A 54 0.70 -4.96 -11.60
C ALA A 54 1.08 -3.82 -12.56
N VAL A 55 0.13 -2.95 -12.91
CA VAL A 55 0.35 -1.83 -13.85
C VAL A 55 1.02 -0.61 -13.22
N GLU A 56 1.08 -0.53 -11.89
CA GLU A 56 1.66 0.62 -11.18
C GLU A 56 3.07 0.99 -11.66
N PRO A 57 4.05 0.06 -11.75
CA PRO A 57 5.40 0.38 -12.22
C PRO A 57 5.49 0.77 -13.70
N LEU A 58 4.43 0.58 -14.49
CA LEU A 58 4.43 0.90 -15.92
C LEU A 58 4.08 2.36 -16.19
N ALA A 59 3.46 3.05 -15.22
CA ALA A 59 2.99 4.43 -15.37
C ALA A 59 4.05 5.41 -15.91
N PRO A 60 5.31 5.44 -15.42
CA PRO A 60 6.32 6.37 -15.94
C PRO A 60 6.66 6.09 -17.41
N GLY A 61 6.74 4.82 -17.81
CA GLY A 61 7.06 4.42 -19.18
C GLY A 61 5.91 4.75 -20.14
N LEU A 62 4.67 4.48 -19.72
CA LEU A 62 3.48 4.84 -20.48
C LEU A 62 3.40 6.35 -20.75
N LEU A 63 3.62 7.18 -19.72
CA LEU A 63 3.62 8.64 -19.86
C LEU A 63 4.76 9.15 -20.72
N THR A 64 5.93 8.51 -20.62
CA THR A 64 7.13 8.92 -21.39
C THR A 64 6.98 8.60 -22.87
N GLU A 65 6.40 7.45 -23.21
CA GLU A 65 6.31 6.97 -24.60
C GLU A 65 5.07 7.51 -25.32
N PHE A 66 3.95 7.64 -24.63
CA PHE A 66 2.66 7.97 -25.23
C PHE A 66 2.09 9.32 -24.77
N GLY A 67 2.82 10.05 -23.92
CA GLY A 67 2.39 11.35 -23.43
C GLY A 67 1.24 11.28 -22.42
N PRO A 68 0.57 12.42 -22.15
CA PRO A 68 -0.49 12.50 -21.13
C PRO A 68 -1.82 11.85 -21.56
N ASP A 69 -2.03 11.59 -22.85
CA ASP A 69 -3.29 11.08 -23.40
C ASP A 69 -3.65 9.69 -22.87
N VAL A 70 -2.64 8.88 -22.50
CA VAL A 70 -2.87 7.59 -21.80
C VAL A 70 -3.49 7.74 -20.41
N GLY A 71 -3.61 8.97 -19.91
CA GLY A 71 -4.33 9.35 -18.71
C GLY A 71 -5.85 9.25 -18.83
N GLU A 72 -6.39 9.17 -20.04
CA GLU A 72 -7.82 8.99 -20.27
C GLU A 72 -8.36 7.70 -19.63
N ASP A 73 -9.51 7.80 -18.97
CA ASP A 73 -10.05 6.70 -18.17
C ASP A 73 -10.29 5.43 -18.98
N ARG A 74 -10.76 5.54 -20.22
CA ARG A 74 -11.03 4.38 -21.07
C ARG A 74 -9.73 3.70 -21.53
N ILE A 75 -8.67 4.47 -21.79
CA ILE A 75 -7.33 3.93 -22.11
C ILE A 75 -6.74 3.23 -20.89
N LYS A 76 -6.83 3.82 -19.70
CA LYS A 76 -6.38 3.16 -18.45
C LYS A 76 -7.12 1.85 -18.18
N GLN A 77 -8.43 1.81 -18.43
CA GLN A 77 -9.22 0.58 -18.31
C GLN A 77 -8.76 -0.48 -19.32
N MET A 78 -8.49 -0.09 -20.57
CA MET A 78 -7.93 -0.98 -21.58
C MET A 78 -6.54 -1.51 -21.17
N ILE A 79 -5.66 -0.67 -20.64
CA ILE A 79 -4.34 -1.08 -20.11
C ILE A 79 -4.50 -2.08 -18.97
N GLY A 80 -5.44 -1.84 -18.05
CA GLY A 80 -5.76 -2.80 -16.98
C GLY A 80 -6.25 -4.15 -17.54
N HIS A 81 -7.05 -4.13 -18.60
CA HIS A 81 -7.53 -5.33 -19.29
C HIS A 81 -6.39 -6.08 -20.03
N MET A 82 -5.48 -5.35 -20.68
CA MET A 82 -4.28 -5.91 -21.29
C MET A 82 -3.38 -6.58 -20.25
N ALA A 83 -3.14 -5.90 -19.12
CA ALA A 83 -2.34 -6.43 -18.03
C ALA A 83 -2.93 -7.74 -17.49
N ARG A 84 -4.27 -7.82 -17.37
CA ARG A 84 -4.94 -9.07 -16.98
C ARG A 84 -4.60 -10.22 -17.91
N GLN A 85 -4.78 -10.04 -19.23
CA GLN A 85 -4.52 -11.11 -20.20
C GLN A 85 -3.05 -11.54 -20.20
N ILE A 86 -2.13 -10.59 -20.04
CA ILE A 86 -0.69 -10.90 -19.91
C ILE A 86 -0.43 -11.70 -18.64
N MET A 87 -0.91 -11.24 -17.49
CA MET A 87 -0.70 -11.90 -16.19
C MET A 87 -1.32 -13.30 -16.15
N GLU A 88 -2.52 -13.48 -16.70
CA GLU A 88 -3.18 -14.79 -16.84
C GLU A 88 -2.38 -15.72 -17.78
N ALA A 89 -1.88 -15.20 -18.92
CA ALA A 89 -1.07 -15.98 -19.86
C ALA A 89 0.26 -16.46 -19.26
N ILE A 90 0.83 -15.74 -18.30
CA ILE A 90 2.04 -16.15 -17.57
C ILE A 90 1.75 -16.89 -16.26
N GLY A 91 0.51 -17.33 -16.05
CA GLY A 91 0.12 -18.26 -14.98
C GLY A 91 -0.20 -17.61 -13.64
N TYR A 92 -0.53 -16.32 -13.62
CA TYR A 92 -1.05 -15.65 -12.43
C TYR A 92 -2.58 -15.54 -12.48
N GLU A 93 -3.20 -15.43 -11.31
CA GLU A 93 -4.63 -15.18 -11.17
C GLU A 93 -4.87 -13.89 -10.39
N ILE A 94 -6.02 -13.26 -10.61
CA ILE A 94 -6.41 -12.06 -9.85
C ILE A 94 -6.60 -12.46 -8.39
N GLU A 95 -5.81 -11.83 -7.51
CA GLU A 95 -5.97 -11.97 -6.08
C GLU A 95 -6.91 -10.88 -5.54
N ARG A 96 -6.70 -9.63 -5.96
CA ARG A 96 -7.49 -8.49 -5.51
C ARG A 96 -7.73 -7.51 -6.65
N PRO A 97 -8.98 -7.34 -7.12
CA PRO A 97 -9.32 -6.26 -8.02
C PRO A 97 -9.32 -4.90 -7.29
N GLY A 98 -9.06 -3.82 -8.02
CA GLY A 98 -9.24 -2.45 -7.51
C GLY A 98 -8.37 -2.10 -6.29
N LEU A 99 -7.15 -2.62 -6.18
CA LEU A 99 -6.20 -2.21 -5.17
C LEU A 99 -5.88 -0.72 -5.38
N ARG A 100 -6.17 0.11 -4.37
CA ARG A 100 -5.85 1.54 -4.38
C ARG A 100 -4.35 1.76 -4.42
N ILE A 101 -3.89 2.56 -5.37
CA ILE A 101 -2.51 3.03 -5.45
C ILE A 101 -2.42 4.31 -4.61
N THR A 102 -1.57 4.27 -3.57
CA THR A 102 -1.50 5.34 -2.56
C THR A 102 -0.53 6.45 -2.92
N ARG A 103 0.34 6.21 -3.89
CA ARG A 103 1.27 7.21 -4.43
C ARG A 103 0.65 7.86 -5.66
N GLU A 104 1.02 9.11 -5.92
CA GLU A 104 0.65 9.77 -7.16
C GLU A 104 1.17 8.96 -8.36
N SER A 105 0.26 8.63 -9.29
CA SER A 105 0.51 7.74 -10.41
C SER A 105 -0.57 7.94 -11.48
N LEU A 106 -0.30 7.45 -12.70
CA LEU A 106 -1.27 7.38 -13.81
C LEU A 106 -2.57 6.65 -13.39
N PHE A 107 -2.43 5.62 -12.56
CA PHE A 107 -3.54 4.79 -12.09
C PHE A 107 -3.88 5.11 -10.64
N SER A 108 -5.18 5.32 -10.35
CA SER A 108 -5.69 5.46 -8.99
C SER A 108 -5.92 4.12 -8.29
N SER A 109 -6.23 3.08 -9.08
CA SER A 109 -6.36 1.70 -8.62
C SER A 109 -6.12 0.72 -9.77
N ALA A 110 -5.73 -0.51 -9.44
CA ALA A 110 -5.59 -1.60 -10.41
C ALA A 110 -5.58 -2.97 -9.72
N ALA A 111 -5.56 -4.06 -10.51
CA ALA A 111 -5.55 -5.41 -9.97
C ALA A 111 -4.17 -5.81 -9.40
N ARG A 112 -4.21 -6.56 -8.30
CA ARG A 112 -3.10 -7.36 -7.77
C ARG A 112 -3.35 -8.83 -8.10
N TYR A 113 -2.25 -9.55 -8.34
CA TYR A 113 -2.28 -10.94 -8.76
C TYR A 113 -1.55 -11.84 -7.74
N ARG A 114 -1.70 -13.15 -7.92
CA ARG A 114 -0.92 -14.17 -7.21
C ARG A 114 -0.62 -15.34 -8.13
N LYS A 115 0.38 -16.16 -7.81
CA LYS A 115 0.53 -17.48 -8.45
C LYS A 115 -0.44 -18.47 -7.78
N PRO A 116 -1.03 -19.42 -8.52
CA PRO A 116 -1.77 -20.52 -7.92
C PRO A 116 -0.92 -21.26 -6.86
N GLY A 117 -1.50 -21.52 -5.69
CA GLY A 117 -0.81 -22.16 -4.57
C GLY A 117 0.11 -21.21 -3.77
N ASP A 118 0.21 -19.93 -4.15
CA ASP A 118 0.94 -18.93 -3.41
C ASP A 118 0.10 -18.42 -2.22
N ASP A 119 -0.03 -19.25 -1.19
CA ASP A 119 -0.77 -18.96 0.04
C ASP A 119 0.13 -18.23 1.06
N ARG A 120 1.01 -17.35 0.56
CA ARG A 120 1.92 -16.55 1.40
C ARG A 120 1.11 -15.55 2.22
N ASP A 121 0.57 -16.02 3.33
CA ASP A 121 0.05 -15.19 4.41
C ASP A 121 1.23 -14.44 5.05
N ARG A 122 1.60 -13.31 4.44
CA ARG A 122 2.64 -12.40 4.95
C ARG A 122 2.08 -11.44 6.01
N SER A 123 0.84 -11.62 6.46
CA SER A 123 0.34 -10.87 7.59
C SER A 123 1.21 -11.21 8.80
N MET A 124 1.75 -10.18 9.46
CA MET A 124 2.34 -10.36 10.77
C MET A 124 1.21 -10.83 11.71
N LYS A 125 1.08 -12.15 11.89
CA LYS A 125 0.21 -12.75 12.89
C LYS A 125 0.77 -12.44 14.27
N ILE A 126 0.45 -11.25 14.79
CA ILE A 126 0.66 -10.98 16.20
C ILE A 126 -0.29 -11.92 16.95
N THR A 127 0.26 -12.98 17.53
CA THR A 127 -0.51 -13.98 18.24
C THR A 127 -1.27 -13.34 19.41
N ARG A 128 -2.34 -13.98 19.88
CA ARG A 128 -3.06 -13.52 21.08
C ARG A 128 -2.10 -13.36 22.26
N GLU A 129 -1.19 -14.31 22.44
CA GLU A 129 -0.13 -14.26 23.45
C GLU A 129 0.85 -13.11 23.22
N GLN A 130 1.27 -12.81 22.00
CA GLN A 130 2.11 -11.64 21.71
C GLN A 130 1.37 -10.32 21.96
N ARG A 131 0.07 -10.24 21.67
CA ARG A 131 -0.79 -9.10 22.03
C ARG A 131 -0.95 -8.98 23.55
N GLU A 132 -1.14 -10.09 24.25
CA GLU A 132 -1.27 -10.13 25.70
C GLU A 132 0.05 -9.80 26.40
N ALA A 133 1.18 -10.29 25.90
CA ALA A 133 2.53 -9.94 26.36
C ALA A 133 2.85 -8.46 26.10
N TRP A 134 2.44 -7.90 24.96
CA TRP A 134 2.54 -6.46 24.71
C TRP A 134 1.61 -5.65 25.63
N LYS A 135 0.38 -6.11 25.89
CA LYS A 135 -0.52 -5.49 26.87
C LYS A 135 0.08 -5.53 28.29
N GLN A 136 0.68 -6.63 28.70
CA GLN A 136 1.29 -6.78 30.02
C GLN A 136 2.57 -5.95 30.16
N LYS A 137 3.49 -6.04 29.19
CA LYS A 137 4.81 -5.38 29.28
C LYS A 137 4.79 -3.91 28.87
N THR A 138 3.98 -3.54 27.88
CA THR A 138 3.94 -2.19 27.33
C THR A 138 2.75 -1.41 27.85
N ALA A 139 1.51 -1.92 27.76
CA ALA A 139 0.33 -1.16 28.19
C ALA A 139 0.31 -0.88 29.71
N SER A 140 0.93 -1.74 30.52
CA SER A 140 1.08 -1.55 31.98
C SER A 140 2.45 -0.98 32.40
N SER A 141 3.27 -0.54 31.44
CA SER A 141 4.55 0.11 31.78
C SER A 141 4.34 1.35 32.66
N PRO A 142 5.26 1.69 33.59
CA PRO A 142 5.12 2.87 34.45
C PRO A 142 4.81 4.15 33.65
N PHE A 143 5.48 4.33 32.52
CA PHE A 143 5.18 5.41 31.57
C PHE A 143 3.74 5.41 31.05
N ASN A 144 3.20 4.26 30.64
CA ASN A 144 1.83 4.22 30.12
C ASN A 144 0.79 4.39 31.23
N ARG A 145 1.06 3.92 32.45
CA ARG A 145 0.22 4.20 33.63
C ARG A 145 0.21 5.70 33.94
N TRP A 146 1.38 6.32 33.97
CA TRP A 146 1.54 7.77 34.15
C TRP A 146 0.78 8.56 33.09
N LEU A 147 0.97 8.22 31.82
CA LEU A 147 0.35 8.94 30.71
C LEU A 147 -1.16 8.75 30.74
N ASP A 148 -1.64 7.53 30.96
CA ASP A 148 -3.07 7.21 31.03
C ASP A 148 -3.77 7.97 32.17
N ARG A 149 -3.13 8.15 33.33
CA ARG A 149 -3.68 8.98 34.43
C ARG A 149 -3.89 10.45 34.01
N LYS A 150 -3.10 10.96 33.08
CA LYS A 150 -3.19 12.34 32.61
C LYS A 150 -4.15 12.52 31.44
N VAL A 151 -4.31 11.50 30.60
CA VAL A 151 -5.00 11.62 29.31
C VAL A 151 -6.27 10.78 29.19
N LYS A 152 -6.62 9.97 30.20
CA LYS A 152 -7.90 9.26 30.22
C LYS A 152 -8.88 9.97 31.13
N GLN A 153 -10.12 10.07 30.67
CA GLN A 153 -11.25 10.54 31.47
C GLN A 153 -11.68 9.45 32.47
N PRO A 154 -12.50 9.77 33.48
CA PRO A 154 -13.01 8.79 34.44
C PRO A 154 -13.74 7.59 33.81
N GLY A 155 -14.31 7.76 32.60
CA GLY A 155 -14.94 6.69 31.81
C GLY A 155 -13.97 5.83 30.99
N GLY A 156 -12.65 6.08 31.08
CA GLY A 156 -11.61 5.36 30.33
C GLY A 156 -11.42 5.80 28.88
N SER A 157 -12.22 6.76 28.39
CA SER A 157 -12.05 7.41 27.10
C SER A 157 -10.78 8.25 27.06
N LEU A 158 -10.12 8.26 25.90
CA LEU A 158 -8.94 9.08 25.63
C LEU A 158 -9.36 10.54 25.42
N ASP A 159 -8.74 11.44 26.17
CA ASP A 159 -8.84 12.88 26.03
C ASP A 159 -7.66 13.39 25.18
N LEU A 160 -7.96 13.75 23.93
CA LEU A 160 -6.96 14.23 22.98
C LEU A 160 -6.42 15.62 23.35
N ASP A 161 -7.25 16.48 23.93
CA ASP A 161 -6.81 17.80 24.33
C ASP A 161 -5.80 17.71 25.47
N GLN A 162 -6.05 16.84 26.44
CA GLN A 162 -5.09 16.55 27.51
C GLN A 162 -3.83 15.87 26.97
N LEU A 163 -3.94 14.93 26.03
CA LEU A 163 -2.78 14.32 25.38
C LEU A 163 -1.86 15.38 24.75
N TYR A 164 -2.42 16.33 24.01
CA TYR A 164 -1.66 17.41 23.40
C TYR A 164 -1.21 18.49 24.39
N ALA A 165 -1.91 18.68 25.51
CA ALA A 165 -1.46 19.55 26.59
C ALA A 165 -0.22 18.96 27.27
N VAL A 166 -0.23 17.67 27.60
CA VAL A 166 0.93 16.95 28.16
C VAL A 166 2.09 16.95 27.16
N ALA A 167 1.83 16.71 25.87
CA ALA A 167 2.86 16.79 24.83
C ALA A 167 3.60 18.14 24.83
N ARG A 168 2.83 19.24 24.91
CA ARG A 168 3.37 20.60 24.92
C ARG A 168 4.23 20.90 26.15
N GLN A 169 3.93 20.32 27.31
CA GLN A 169 4.76 20.46 28.52
C GLN A 169 6.20 19.96 28.31
N TYR A 170 6.39 19.00 27.41
CA TYR A 170 7.69 18.41 27.08
C TYR A 170 8.21 18.86 25.70
N GLY A 171 7.74 20.01 25.20
CA GLY A 171 8.25 20.61 23.96
C GLY A 171 7.77 19.95 22.66
N ILE A 172 6.72 19.12 22.71
CA ILE A 172 6.15 18.47 21.53
C ILE A 172 4.93 19.27 21.05
N GLU A 173 5.13 20.10 20.02
CA GLU A 173 4.07 20.96 19.46
C GLU A 173 3.30 20.34 18.30
N LYS A 174 3.85 19.27 17.70
CA LYS A 174 3.30 18.66 16.49
C LYS A 174 1.95 17.99 16.73
N ARG A 175 0.97 18.31 15.87
CA ARG A 175 -0.37 17.70 15.87
C ARG A 175 -0.57 16.71 14.73
N TYR A 176 -1.50 15.77 14.94
CA TYR A 176 -1.79 14.65 14.04
C TYR A 176 -3.30 14.49 13.83
N ASP A 177 -4.01 15.60 13.61
CA ASP A 177 -5.48 15.63 13.59
C ASP A 177 -6.10 14.79 12.45
N HIS A 178 -5.31 14.41 11.44
CA HIS A 178 -5.72 13.51 10.35
C HIS A 178 -5.71 12.01 10.72
N LEU A 179 -5.17 11.64 11.89
CA LEU A 179 -5.13 10.25 12.38
C LEU A 179 -6.29 9.97 13.34
N ASN A 180 -6.65 8.70 13.53
CA ASN A 180 -7.64 8.35 14.55
C ASN A 180 -7.07 8.53 15.98
N PRO A 181 -7.92 8.68 17.02
CA PRO A 181 -7.45 8.98 18.38
C PRO A 181 -6.40 8.01 18.93
N GLY A 182 -6.54 6.70 18.63
CA GLY A 182 -5.58 5.69 19.06
C GLY A 182 -4.21 5.85 18.39
N GLN A 183 -4.19 6.15 17.09
CA GLN A 183 -2.96 6.44 16.34
C GLN A 183 -2.28 7.72 16.82
N GLN A 184 -3.06 8.76 17.15
CA GLN A 184 -2.53 9.99 17.74
C GLN A 184 -1.85 9.71 19.08
N ARG A 185 -2.51 8.98 20.00
CA ARG A 185 -1.93 8.56 21.29
C ARG A 185 -0.67 7.71 21.15
N MET A 186 -0.66 6.79 20.19
CA MET A 186 0.52 5.97 19.92
C MET A 186 1.70 6.84 19.48
N THR A 187 1.47 7.73 18.52
CA THR A 187 2.50 8.60 17.93
C THR A 187 3.06 9.58 18.95
N ILE A 188 2.18 10.32 19.64
CA ILE A 188 2.56 11.26 20.69
C ILE A 188 3.20 10.54 21.89
N GLY A 189 2.71 9.37 22.25
CA GLY A 189 3.29 8.55 23.32
C GLY A 189 4.74 8.12 23.05
N ILE A 190 5.10 7.83 21.80
CA ILE A 190 6.49 7.52 21.41
C ILE A 190 7.38 8.74 21.61
N MET A 191 6.90 9.93 21.24
CA MET A 191 7.65 11.18 21.41
C MET A 191 7.84 11.51 22.89
N LEU A 192 6.75 11.44 23.67
CA LEU A 192 6.78 11.65 25.11
C LEU A 192 7.72 10.68 25.82
N ARG A 193 7.78 9.40 25.43
CA ARG A 193 8.71 8.44 26.05
C ARG A 193 10.18 8.83 25.91
N LYS A 194 10.54 9.60 24.88
CA LYS A 194 11.91 10.11 24.69
C LYS A 194 12.16 11.42 25.42
N ALA A 195 11.11 12.22 25.65
CA ALA A 195 11.20 13.57 26.18
C ALA A 195 10.96 13.67 27.68
N VAL A 196 10.15 12.77 28.25
CA VAL A 196 9.81 12.75 29.67
C VAL A 196 10.93 12.05 30.45
N PRO A 197 11.54 12.69 31.46
CA PRO A 197 12.51 12.04 32.35
C PRO A 197 11.89 10.84 33.07
N GLU A 198 12.66 9.76 33.25
CA GLU A 198 12.17 8.54 33.90
C GLU A 198 11.67 8.78 35.33
N ALA A 199 12.30 9.71 36.05
CA ALA A 199 11.88 10.12 37.39
C ALA A 199 10.43 10.61 37.46
N ASP A 200 9.87 11.15 36.37
CA ASP A 200 8.51 11.70 36.36
C ASP A 200 7.43 10.60 36.31
N TYR A 201 7.80 9.37 35.94
CA TYR A 201 6.86 8.25 35.77
C TYR A 201 7.31 6.92 36.39
N ALA A 202 8.46 6.88 37.08
CA ALA A 202 8.97 5.66 37.72
C ALA A 202 8.01 5.09 38.78
N ASP A 203 7.28 5.96 39.49
CA ASP A 203 6.37 5.59 40.59
C ASP A 203 4.89 5.46 40.18
N ALA A 204 4.60 5.48 38.87
CA ALA A 204 3.23 5.48 38.34
C ALA A 204 2.65 4.08 38.05
#